data_AF-Q843T1-F1
#
_entry.id   AF-Q843T1-F1
#
_cell.length_a   1.000
_cell.length_b   1.000
_cell.length_c   1.000
_cell.angle_alpha   90.00
_cell.angle_beta   90.00
_cell.angle_gamma   90.00
#
_symmetry.space_group_name_H-M   'P 1'
#
loop_
_entity.id
_entity.type
_entity.pdbx_description
1 polymer ?
#
loop_
_entity_poly.entity_id
_entity_poly.type
_entity_poly.pdbx_seq_one_letter_code
_entity_poly.pdbx_strand_id
1 'polypeptide(L)'
;WGAAEPLSHYAVQAPGGEVGTQAAMKDALRYSFFHWGISAWSIYAIVALALAYFKFRKNAPGLISATLYPILGKHAKGPIGQLIDIIAVFATVIGVATTLGLGAQQINGGLTYLFGVPNNFTVQFTIIIIVTILFMLSAMSGLDKGIQLLSNVNIYVAGVLLILTLILGPTLFIMNNFTNSFGDYLQNIIQMSFQTAPDAPDARKWIDSWTI
;
A
#
# COMPACT_ATOMS: atom_id res chain seq x y z
N TRP A 1 -6.00 0.30 4.92
CA TRP A 1 -5.20 1.13 5.85
C TRP A 1 -5.67 2.56 5.98
N GLY A 2 -6.16 3.24 4.93
CA GLY A 2 -6.54 4.66 5.00
C GLY A 2 -7.43 5.11 6.18
N ALA A 3 -8.38 4.28 6.63
CA ALA A 3 -9.15 4.55 7.86
C ALA A 3 -8.54 3.91 9.11
N ALA A 4 -8.06 2.67 8.99
CA ALA A 4 -7.64 1.85 10.13
C ALA A 4 -6.34 2.31 10.79
N GLU A 5 -5.36 2.75 9.99
CA GLU A 5 -4.05 3.14 10.50
C GLU A 5 -4.07 4.42 11.35
N PRO A 6 -4.60 5.57 10.88
CA PRO A 6 -4.67 6.76 11.72
C PRO A 6 -5.55 6.55 12.96
N LEU A 7 -6.60 5.72 12.85
CA LEU A 7 -7.42 5.36 14.01
C LEU A 7 -6.63 4.49 15.00
N SER A 8 -5.86 3.53 14.52
CA SER A 8 -4.98 2.68 15.34
C SER A 8 -3.93 3.54 16.06
N HIS A 9 -3.25 4.42 15.35
CA HIS A 9 -2.27 5.35 15.92
C HIS A 9 -2.89 6.29 16.95
N TYR A 10 -4.14 6.70 16.75
CA TYR A 10 -4.83 7.55 17.71
C TYR A 10 -5.33 6.79 18.93
N ALA A 11 -5.94 5.61 18.76
CA ALA A 11 -6.78 4.98 19.78
C ALA A 11 -6.25 3.65 20.33
N VAL A 12 -5.31 2.99 19.64
CA VAL A 12 -4.83 1.65 20.00
C VAL A 12 -3.36 1.69 20.40
N GLN A 13 -2.49 2.26 19.56
CA GLN A 13 -1.06 2.29 19.79
C GLN A 13 -0.44 3.53 19.13
N ALA A 14 -0.14 4.56 19.93
CA ALA A 14 0.39 5.81 19.41
C ALA A 14 1.91 5.75 19.15
N PRO A 15 2.40 6.39 18.07
CA PRO A 15 3.83 6.40 17.73
C PRO A 15 4.69 7.15 18.75
N GLY A 16 4.14 8.23 19.33
CA GLY A 16 4.87 9.22 20.13
C GLY A 16 4.43 9.35 21.59
N GLY A 17 3.56 8.49 22.12
CA GLY A 17 3.13 8.57 23.52
C GLY A 17 1.75 7.99 23.83
N GLU A 18 0.94 8.73 24.58
CA GLU A 18 -0.37 8.29 25.10
C GLU A 18 -1.47 8.41 24.03
N VAL A 19 -2.25 7.33 23.88
CA VAL A 19 -3.41 7.25 22.99
C VAL A 19 -4.53 8.22 23.41
N GLY A 20 -5.39 8.61 22.46
CA GLY A 20 -6.53 9.49 22.70
C GLY A 20 -6.17 10.98 22.87
N THR A 21 -4.88 11.31 22.98
CA THR A 21 -4.41 12.68 23.14
C THR A 21 -4.38 13.46 21.82
N GLN A 22 -4.37 14.80 21.91
CA GLN A 22 -4.22 15.64 20.72
C GLN A 22 -2.85 15.44 20.04
N ALA A 23 -1.81 15.09 20.80
CA ALA A 23 -0.50 14.73 20.26
C ALA A 23 -0.59 13.45 19.42
N ALA A 24 -1.23 12.40 19.95
CA ALA A 24 -1.45 11.15 19.21
C ALA A 24 -2.23 11.36 17.91
N MET A 25 -3.22 12.27 17.89
CA MET A 25 -3.96 12.59 16.66
C MET A 25 -3.06 13.22 15.58
N LYS A 26 -2.18 14.14 15.97
CA LYS A 26 -1.22 14.77 15.03
C LYS A 26 -0.22 13.75 14.51
N ASP A 27 0.34 12.94 15.41
CA ASP A 27 1.28 11.87 15.05
C ASP A 27 0.63 10.83 14.14
N ALA A 28 -0.61 10.45 14.43
CA ALA A 28 -1.35 9.47 13.64
C ALA A 28 -1.43 9.85 12.16
N LEU A 29 -1.82 11.09 11.88
CA LEU A 29 -1.92 11.61 10.52
C LEU A 29 -0.54 11.82 9.89
N ARG A 30 0.43 12.36 10.65
CA ARG A 30 1.81 12.53 10.16
C ARG A 30 2.43 11.21 9.73
N TYR A 31 2.34 10.16 10.55
CA TYR A 31 2.87 8.84 10.20
C TYR A 31 2.09 8.18 9.06
N SER A 32 0.78 8.40 8.98
CA SER A 32 0.00 7.95 7.81
C SER A 32 0.51 8.59 6.51
N PHE A 33 0.84 9.89 6.51
CA PHE A 33 1.49 10.52 5.36
C PHE A 33 2.90 9.98 5.11
N PHE A 34 3.65 9.65 6.16
CA PHE A 34 4.99 9.10 6.03
C PHE A 34 4.98 7.72 5.37
N HIS A 35 4.13 6.80 5.84
CA HIS A 35 4.06 5.42 5.32
C HIS A 35 3.49 5.36 3.89
N TRP A 36 2.53 6.22 3.54
CA TRP A 36 1.85 6.20 2.23
C TRP A 36 2.28 7.33 1.28
N GLY A 37 3.25 8.14 1.69
CA GLY A 37 3.76 9.29 0.94
C GLY A 37 5.03 8.99 0.16
N ILE A 38 5.94 9.97 0.12
CA ILE A 38 7.09 10.00 -0.78
C ILE A 38 7.95 8.73 -0.65
N SER A 39 8.16 8.23 0.56
CA SER A 39 9.02 7.07 0.82
C SER A 39 8.53 5.82 0.07
N ALA A 40 7.24 5.49 0.16
CA ALA A 40 6.66 4.34 -0.53
C ALA A 40 6.68 4.52 -2.06
N TRP A 41 6.27 5.70 -2.55
CA TRP A 41 6.21 5.97 -3.99
C TRP A 41 7.60 6.05 -4.65
N SER A 42 8.62 6.48 -3.92
CA SER A 42 9.99 6.58 -4.44
C SER A 42 10.55 5.21 -4.85
N ILE A 43 10.26 4.16 -4.08
CA ILE A 43 10.67 2.78 -4.40
C ILE A 43 10.05 2.36 -5.74
N TYR A 44 8.74 2.59 -5.92
CA TYR A 44 8.06 2.29 -7.17
C TYR A 44 8.60 3.11 -8.34
N ALA A 45 8.83 4.41 -8.14
CA ALA A 45 9.36 5.29 -9.17
C ALA A 45 10.73 4.83 -9.67
N ILE A 46 11.63 4.43 -8.77
CA ILE A 46 12.97 3.94 -9.12
C ILE A 46 12.87 2.66 -9.96
N VAL A 47 12.11 1.66 -9.50
CA VAL A 47 11.96 0.38 -10.21
C VAL A 47 11.27 0.57 -11.57
N ALA A 48 10.19 1.36 -11.60
CA ALA A 48 9.46 1.65 -12.83
C ALA A 48 10.33 2.40 -13.84
N LEU A 49 11.10 3.40 -13.40
CA LEU A 49 12.01 4.15 -14.27
C LEU A 49 13.12 3.26 -14.83
N ALA A 50 13.70 2.39 -14.00
CA ALA A 50 14.71 1.43 -14.45
C ALA A 50 14.13 0.51 -15.54
N LEU A 51 12.99 -0.13 -15.28
CA LEU A 51 12.33 -0.99 -16.25
C LEU A 51 11.96 -0.24 -17.54
N ALA A 52 11.37 0.96 -17.43
CA ALA A 52 10.97 1.77 -18.57
C ALA A 52 12.18 2.19 -19.42
N TYR A 53 13.28 2.64 -18.79
CA TYR A 53 14.49 3.02 -19.49
C TYR A 53 15.07 1.83 -20.27
N PHE A 54 15.25 0.67 -19.61
CA PHE A 54 15.83 -0.48 -20.28
C PHE A 54 14.92 -1.03 -21.37
N LYS A 55 13.61 -1.08 -21.12
CA LYS A 55 12.63 -1.56 -22.09
C LYS A 55 12.52 -0.64 -23.30
N PHE A 56 12.28 0.65 -23.09
CA PHE A 56 11.93 1.58 -24.17
C PHE A 56 13.14 2.28 -24.78
N ARG A 57 14.15 2.64 -23.98
CA ARG A 57 15.35 3.34 -24.48
C ARG A 57 16.44 2.38 -24.94
N LYS A 58 16.58 1.21 -24.31
CA LYS A 58 17.63 0.22 -24.63
C LYS A 58 17.11 -1.02 -25.36
N ASN A 59 15.80 -1.10 -25.62
CA ASN A 59 15.15 -2.26 -26.24
C ASN A 59 15.48 -3.60 -25.55
N ALA A 60 15.68 -3.56 -24.22
CA ALA A 60 15.95 -4.74 -23.42
C ALA A 60 14.64 -5.48 -23.08
N PRO A 61 14.72 -6.76 -22.66
CA PRO A 61 13.58 -7.47 -22.08
C PRO A 61 13.01 -6.71 -20.87
N GLY A 62 11.71 -6.86 -20.61
CA GLY A 62 11.03 -6.29 -19.43
C GLY A 62 11.31 -7.09 -18.15
N LEU A 63 12.57 -7.47 -17.93
CA LEU A 63 13.01 -8.28 -16.79
C LEU A 63 13.76 -7.38 -15.79
N ILE A 64 13.67 -7.70 -14.50
CA ILE A 64 14.38 -6.95 -13.47
C ILE A 64 15.88 -7.15 -13.65
N SER A 65 16.31 -8.39 -13.93
CA SER A 65 17.70 -8.74 -14.23
C SER A 65 18.30 -7.88 -15.35
N ALA A 66 17.51 -7.56 -16.39
CA ALA A 66 17.96 -6.75 -17.51
C ALA A 66 18.33 -5.31 -17.11
N THR A 67 17.68 -4.77 -16.08
CA THR A 67 17.98 -3.42 -15.56
C THR A 67 19.33 -3.37 -14.83
N LEU A 68 19.82 -4.52 -14.36
CA LEU A 68 21.09 -4.66 -13.63
C LEU A 68 22.28 -4.97 -14.54
N TYR A 69 22.08 -5.02 -15.87
CA TYR A 69 23.16 -5.25 -16.83
C TYR A 69 24.35 -4.28 -16.71
N PRO A 70 24.19 -2.97 -16.40
CA PRO A 70 25.35 -2.07 -16.23
C PRO A 70 26.27 -2.46 -15.07
N ILE A 71 25.75 -3.17 -14.07
CA ILE A 71 26.48 -3.56 -12.86
C ILE A 71 27.00 -5.01 -13.01
N LEU A 72 26.14 -5.91 -13.47
CA LEU A 72 26.43 -7.36 -13.53
C LEU A 72 26.97 -7.81 -14.89
N GLY A 73 26.91 -6.97 -15.92
CA GLY A 73 27.33 -7.29 -17.28
C GLY A 73 26.66 -8.56 -17.80
N LYS A 74 27.46 -9.47 -18.38
CA LYS A 74 26.98 -10.75 -18.93
C LYS A 74 26.27 -11.64 -17.89
N HIS A 75 26.55 -11.49 -16.59
CA HIS A 75 25.94 -12.30 -15.55
C HIS A 75 24.43 -12.03 -15.38
N ALA A 76 23.96 -10.83 -15.76
CA ALA A 76 22.54 -10.49 -15.81
C ALA A 76 21.75 -11.34 -16.82
N LYS A 77 22.41 -11.99 -17.79
CA LYS A 77 21.78 -12.89 -18.76
C LYS A 77 21.96 -14.37 -18.41
N GLY A 78 22.69 -14.67 -17.33
CA GLY A 78 23.00 -16.02 -16.90
C GLY A 78 22.20 -16.45 -15.65
N PRO A 79 22.68 -17.45 -14.90
CA PRO A 79 22.00 -17.98 -13.72
C PRO A 79 21.72 -16.92 -12.64
N ILE A 80 22.60 -15.93 -12.48
CA ILE A 80 22.41 -14.82 -11.52
C ILE A 80 21.21 -13.97 -11.94
N GLY A 81 21.07 -13.65 -13.22
CA GLY A 81 19.90 -12.94 -13.75
C GLY A 81 18.60 -13.71 -13.53
N GLN A 82 18.61 -15.02 -13.80
CA GLN A 82 17.44 -15.88 -13.56
C GLN A 82 17.05 -15.90 -12.08
N LEU A 83 18.01 -15.98 -11.15
CA LEU A 83 17.73 -15.91 -9.72
C LEU A 83 17.07 -14.58 -9.32
N ILE A 84 17.55 -13.45 -9.86
CA ILE A 84 16.96 -12.13 -9.62
C ILE A 84 15.51 -12.08 -10.10
N ASP A 85 15.24 -12.57 -11.31
CA ASP A 85 13.88 -12.57 -11.86
C ASP A 85 12.94 -13.50 -11.07
N ILE A 86 13.44 -14.65 -10.61
CA ILE A 86 12.70 -15.56 -9.72
C ILE A 86 12.33 -14.84 -8.41
N ILE A 87 13.29 -14.18 -7.75
CA ILE A 87 13.04 -13.42 -6.52
C ILE A 87 12.00 -12.32 -6.77
N ALA A 88 12.09 -11.61 -7.89
CA ALA A 88 11.13 -10.57 -8.25
C ALA A 88 9.70 -11.12 -8.43
N VAL A 89 9.55 -12.28 -9.07
CA VAL A 89 8.25 -12.95 -9.21
C VAL A 89 7.71 -13.37 -7.84
N PHE A 90 8.52 -14.00 -6.99
CA PHE A 90 8.11 -14.39 -5.64
C PHE A 90 7.68 -13.18 -4.80
N ALA A 91 8.47 -12.10 -4.81
CA ALA A 91 8.14 -10.87 -4.10
C ALA A 91 6.79 -10.28 -4.57
N THR A 92 6.55 -10.29 -5.89
CA THR A 92 5.28 -9.83 -6.48
C THR A 92 4.11 -10.70 -6.04
N VAL A 93 4.25 -12.03 -6.09
CA VAL A 93 3.20 -12.98 -5.70
C VAL A 93 2.84 -12.84 -4.23
N ILE A 94 3.85 -12.75 -3.35
CA ILE A 94 3.63 -12.56 -1.90
C ILE A 94 2.91 -11.23 -1.64
N GLY A 95 3.35 -10.13 -2.26
CA GLY A 95 2.71 -8.82 -2.08
C GLY A 95 1.25 -8.79 -2.53
N VAL A 96 0.94 -9.41 -3.67
CA VAL A 96 -0.44 -9.53 -4.18
C VAL A 96 -1.29 -10.42 -3.27
N ALA A 97 -0.75 -11.55 -2.80
CA ALA A 97 -1.47 -12.47 -1.91
C ALA A 97 -1.88 -11.81 -0.59
N THR A 98 -0.98 -11.05 0.04
CA THR A 98 -1.29 -10.30 1.26
C THR A 98 -2.42 -9.29 1.05
N THR A 99 -2.34 -8.50 -0.03
CA THR A 99 -3.37 -7.51 -0.37
C THR A 99 -4.73 -8.16 -0.63
N LEU A 100 -4.75 -9.31 -1.32
CA LEU A 100 -5.97 -10.08 -1.58
C LEU A 100 -6.61 -10.61 -0.30
N GLY A 101 -5.79 -11.13 0.63
CA GLY A 101 -6.25 -11.60 1.93
C GLY A 101 -6.87 -10.49 2.78
N LEU A 102 -6.19 -9.34 2.89
CA LEU A 102 -6.72 -8.17 3.59
C LEU A 102 -8.01 -7.65 2.95
N GLY A 103 -8.09 -7.65 1.61
CA GLY A 103 -9.30 -7.28 0.88
C GLY A 103 -10.47 -8.21 1.19
N ALA A 104 -10.24 -9.52 1.23
CA ALA A 104 -11.27 -10.50 1.60
C ALA A 104 -11.75 -10.34 3.04
N GLN A 105 -10.84 -10.06 3.98
CA GLN A 105 -11.20 -9.72 5.36
C GLN A 105 -12.06 -8.46 5.43
N GLN A 106 -11.72 -7.43 4.66
CA GLN A 106 -12.50 -6.18 4.64
C GLN A 106 -13.89 -6.39 4.05
N ILE A 107 -14.03 -7.18 2.97
CA ILE A 107 -15.33 -7.55 2.39
C ILE A 107 -16.14 -8.36 3.40
N ASN A 108 -15.54 -9.37 4.04
CA ASN A 108 -16.24 -10.18 5.04
C ASN A 108 -16.70 -9.31 6.22
N GLY A 109 -15.89 -8.36 6.69
CA GLY A 109 -16.26 -7.40 7.72
C GLY A 109 -17.47 -6.55 7.33
N GLY A 110 -17.51 -6.06 6.09
CA GLY A 110 -18.67 -5.33 5.56
C GLY A 110 -19.93 -6.18 5.48
N LEU A 111 -19.83 -7.42 5.00
CA LEU A 111 -20.96 -8.36 4.94
C LEU A 111 -21.46 -8.75 6.34
N THR A 112 -20.55 -8.87 7.31
CA THR A 112 -20.90 -9.11 8.71
C THR A 112 -21.73 -7.96 9.25
N TYR A 113 -21.28 -6.72 9.02
CA TYR A 113 -21.95 -5.51 9.51
C TYR A 113 -23.34 -5.32 8.88
N LEU A 114 -23.48 -5.55 7.57
CA LEU A 114 -24.73 -5.29 6.84
C LEU A 114 -25.74 -6.44 6.92
N PHE A 115 -25.27 -7.69 6.90
CA PHE A 115 -26.11 -8.87 6.69
C PHE A 115 -25.93 -9.95 7.77
N GLY A 116 -25.07 -9.73 8.77
CA GLY A 116 -24.82 -10.71 9.83
C GLY A 116 -24.09 -11.97 9.37
N VAL A 117 -23.42 -11.94 8.21
CA VAL A 117 -22.61 -13.06 7.72
C VAL A 117 -21.46 -13.34 8.70
N PRO A 118 -21.15 -14.60 9.04
CA PRO A 118 -20.04 -14.91 9.94
C PRO A 118 -18.69 -14.35 9.43
N ASN A 119 -17.89 -13.78 10.34
CA ASN A 119 -16.53 -13.36 10.05
C ASN A 119 -15.55 -14.48 10.39
N ASN A 120 -15.24 -15.33 9.41
CA ASN A 120 -14.35 -16.47 9.60
C ASN A 120 -13.59 -16.83 8.33
N PHE A 121 -12.59 -17.69 8.48
CA PHE A 121 -11.72 -18.12 7.38
C PHE A 121 -12.50 -18.71 6.19
N THR A 122 -13.54 -19.51 6.44
CA THR A 122 -14.33 -20.15 5.37
C THR A 122 -14.99 -19.12 4.45
N VAL A 123 -15.57 -18.06 5.04
CA VAL A 123 -16.19 -16.98 4.25
C VAL A 123 -15.12 -16.18 3.50
N GLN A 124 -14.02 -15.82 4.15
CA GLN A 124 -12.90 -15.10 3.52
C GLN A 124 -12.31 -15.91 2.35
N PHE A 125 -12.08 -17.20 2.53
CA PHE A 125 -11.57 -18.09 1.48
C PHE A 125 -12.54 -18.20 0.30
N THR A 126 -13.84 -18.27 0.57
CA THR A 126 -14.88 -18.28 -0.47
C THR A 126 -14.88 -16.97 -1.26
N ILE A 127 -14.76 -15.82 -0.58
CA ILE A 127 -14.63 -14.50 -1.23
C ILE A 127 -13.41 -14.48 -2.14
N ILE A 128 -12.26 -14.98 -1.67
CA ILE A 128 -11.03 -15.05 -2.47
C ILE A 128 -11.26 -15.86 -3.74
N ILE A 129 -11.84 -17.07 -3.65
CA ILE A 129 -12.13 -17.91 -4.83
C ILE A 129 -13.00 -17.16 -5.84
N ILE A 130 -14.08 -16.52 -5.38
CA ILE A 130 -14.99 -15.78 -6.25
C ILE A 130 -14.25 -14.63 -6.95
N VAL A 131 -13.52 -13.82 -6.19
CA VAL A 131 -12.76 -12.68 -6.75
C VAL A 131 -11.68 -13.16 -7.72
N THR A 132 -11.00 -14.26 -7.43
CA THR A 132 -10.01 -14.86 -8.34
C THR A 132 -10.65 -15.30 -9.65
N ILE A 133 -11.81 -15.96 -9.61
CA ILE A 133 -12.55 -16.35 -10.83
C ILE A 133 -12.95 -15.10 -11.64
N LEU A 134 -13.50 -14.08 -10.99
CA LEU A 134 -13.87 -12.82 -11.65
C LEU A 134 -12.66 -12.12 -12.27
N PHE A 135 -11.52 -12.11 -11.56
CA PHE A 135 -10.27 -11.56 -12.08
C PHE A 135 -9.77 -12.34 -13.30
N MET A 136 -9.79 -13.68 -13.27
CA MET A 136 -9.39 -14.50 -14.42
C MET A 136 -10.27 -14.24 -15.64
N LEU A 137 -11.60 -14.18 -15.45
CA LEU A 137 -12.54 -13.85 -16.53
C LEU A 137 -12.24 -12.46 -17.12
N SER A 138 -11.99 -11.46 -16.27
CA SER A 138 -11.61 -10.12 -16.70
C SER A 138 -10.29 -10.11 -17.47
N ALA A 139 -9.26 -10.80 -16.98
CA ALA A 139 -7.95 -10.88 -17.62
C ALA A 139 -8.04 -11.58 -18.99
N MET A 140 -8.87 -12.62 -19.11
CA MET A 140 -9.11 -13.33 -20.38
C MET A 140 -9.88 -12.49 -21.40
N SER A 141 -10.72 -11.55 -20.96
CA SER A 141 -11.46 -10.64 -21.86
C SER A 141 -10.59 -9.57 -22.55
N GLY A 142 -9.30 -9.50 -22.20
CA GLY A 142 -8.31 -8.58 -22.76
C GLY A 142 -8.08 -7.33 -21.90
N LEU A 143 -6.82 -6.88 -21.86
CA LEU A 143 -6.38 -5.72 -21.06
C LEU A 143 -7.12 -4.43 -21.46
N ASP A 144 -7.33 -4.23 -22.76
CA ASP A 144 -7.97 -3.04 -23.35
C ASP A 144 -9.49 -2.97 -23.13
N LYS A 145 -10.09 -3.98 -22.48
CA LYS A 145 -11.53 -4.02 -22.21
C LYS A 145 -11.81 -4.27 -20.73
N GLY A 146 -11.62 -5.51 -20.26
CA GLY A 146 -12.05 -5.91 -18.92
C GLY A 146 -11.33 -5.16 -17.82
N ILE A 147 -10.00 -5.20 -17.84
CA ILE A 147 -9.17 -4.54 -16.83
C ILE A 147 -9.35 -3.02 -16.87
N GLN A 148 -9.40 -2.41 -18.07
CA GLN A 148 -9.63 -0.98 -18.21
C GLN A 148 -10.99 -0.55 -17.65
N LEU A 149 -12.07 -1.28 -17.97
CA LEU A 149 -13.41 -0.99 -17.46
C LEU A 149 -13.46 -1.07 -15.93
N LEU A 150 -12.98 -2.18 -15.35
CA LEU A 150 -12.95 -2.37 -13.90
C LEU A 150 -12.11 -1.29 -13.21
N SER A 151 -10.98 -0.93 -13.79
CA SER A 151 -10.12 0.15 -13.28
C SER A 151 -10.85 1.49 -13.29
N ASN A 152 -11.52 1.85 -14.39
CA ASN A 152 -12.28 3.09 -14.48
C ASN A 152 -13.41 3.13 -13.44
N VAL A 153 -14.19 2.05 -13.33
CA VAL A 153 -15.27 1.94 -12.32
C VAL A 153 -14.71 2.10 -10.91
N ASN A 154 -13.58 1.46 -10.59
CA ASN A 154 -12.94 1.60 -9.29
C ASN A 154 -12.55 3.06 -8.99
N ILE A 155 -11.95 3.78 -9.95
CA ILE A 155 -11.61 5.19 -9.79
C ILE A 155 -12.86 6.06 -9.58
N TYR A 156 -13.95 5.80 -10.30
CA TYR A 156 -15.21 6.51 -10.08
C TYR A 156 -15.78 6.27 -8.69
N VAL A 157 -15.85 5.00 -8.26
CA VAL A 157 -16.35 4.65 -6.91
C VAL A 157 -15.48 5.28 -5.82
N ALA A 158 -14.16 5.19 -5.94
CA ALA A 158 -13.24 5.82 -4.99
C ALA A 158 -13.40 7.34 -4.94
N GLY A 159 -13.55 8.01 -6.11
CA GLY A 159 -13.79 9.44 -6.20
C GLY A 159 -15.12 9.86 -5.55
N VAL A 160 -16.20 9.11 -5.80
CA VAL A 160 -17.50 9.35 -5.16
C VAL A 160 -17.42 9.18 -3.65
N LEU A 161 -16.80 8.11 -3.17
CA LEU A 161 -16.62 7.87 -1.73
C LEU A 161 -15.79 8.98 -1.07
N LEU A 162 -14.73 9.47 -1.73
CA LEU A 162 -13.93 10.58 -1.24
C LEU A 162 -14.76 11.86 -1.11
N ILE A 163 -15.53 12.22 -2.14
CA ILE A 163 -16.38 13.41 -2.14
C ILE A 163 -17.46 13.30 -1.05
N LEU A 164 -18.13 12.14 -0.95
CA LEU A 164 -19.13 11.90 0.08
C LEU A 164 -18.53 12.01 1.49
N THR A 165 -17.34 11.44 1.71
CA THR A 165 -16.64 11.54 3.01
C THR A 165 -16.32 13.00 3.35
N LEU A 166 -15.91 13.79 2.36
CA LEU A 166 -15.56 15.19 2.56
C LEU A 166 -16.78 16.07 2.86
N ILE A 167 -17.90 15.84 2.19
CA ILE A 167 -19.14 16.65 2.32
C ILE A 167 -19.96 16.23 3.54
N LEU A 168 -20.11 14.92 3.78
CA LEU A 168 -20.90 14.40 4.90
C LEU A 168 -20.10 14.43 6.22
N GLY A 169 -18.77 14.40 6.13
CA GLY A 169 -17.88 14.58 7.27
C GLY A 169 -17.67 16.04 7.65
N PRO A 170 -16.94 16.32 8.76
CA PRO A 170 -16.63 17.68 9.17
C PRO A 170 -15.58 18.31 8.24
N THR A 171 -16.02 18.87 7.10
CA THR A 171 -15.15 19.33 6.00
C THR A 171 -14.01 20.23 6.48
N LEU A 172 -14.31 21.25 7.29
CA LEU A 172 -13.29 22.18 7.81
C LEU A 172 -12.25 21.44 8.67
N PHE A 173 -12.69 20.48 9.49
CA PHE A 173 -11.78 19.69 10.31
C PHE A 173 -10.87 18.81 9.43
N ILE A 174 -11.43 18.13 8.42
CA ILE A 174 -10.67 17.29 7.49
C ILE A 174 -9.61 18.13 6.76
N MET A 175 -10.01 19.26 6.19
CA MET A 175 -9.11 20.12 5.40
C MET A 175 -8.02 20.79 6.26
N ASN A 176 -8.36 21.23 7.48
CA ASN A 176 -7.39 21.81 8.41
C ASN A 176 -6.35 20.77 8.85
N ASN A 177 -6.80 19.56 9.22
CA ASN A 177 -5.88 18.49 9.63
C ASN A 177 -5.05 17.98 8.45
N PHE A 178 -5.64 17.82 7.27
CA PHE A 178 -4.91 17.46 6.05
C PHE A 178 -3.77 18.44 5.80
N THR A 179 -4.08 19.74 5.75
CA THR A 179 -3.10 20.79 5.44
C THR A 179 -1.99 20.87 6.49
N ASN A 180 -2.36 20.82 7.77
CA ASN A 180 -1.41 20.88 8.88
C ASN A 180 -0.51 19.64 8.91
N SER A 181 -1.09 18.44 8.92
CA SER A 181 -0.35 17.18 8.99
C SER A 181 0.50 16.93 7.74
N PHE A 182 0.08 17.39 6.57
CA PHE A 182 0.92 17.35 5.37
C PHE A 182 2.15 18.25 5.51
N GLY A 183 1.98 19.48 6.00
CA GLY A 183 3.10 20.38 6.28
C GLY A 183 4.05 19.83 7.36
N ASP A 184 3.49 19.25 8.42
CA ASP A 184 4.25 18.62 9.49
C ASP A 184 5.03 17.38 9.00
N TYR A 185 4.42 16.57 8.13
CA TYR A 185 5.10 15.47 7.45
C TYR A 185 6.34 15.95 6.68
N LEU A 186 6.19 17.00 5.86
CA LEU A 186 7.31 17.53 5.07
C LEU A 186 8.45 18.07 5.95
N GLN A 187 8.13 18.68 7.09
CA GLN A 187 9.14 19.18 8.02
C GLN A 187 9.92 18.05 8.70
N ASN A 188 9.26 16.92 8.99
CA ASN A 188 9.82 15.84 9.82
C ASN A 188 10.29 14.61 9.02
N ILE A 189 10.15 14.61 7.68
CA ILE A 189 10.43 13.44 6.84
C ILE A 189 11.83 12.85 7.07
N ILE A 190 12.85 13.71 7.23
CA ILE A 190 14.22 13.25 7.47
C ILE A 190 14.32 12.56 8.83
N GLN A 191 13.83 13.18 9.90
CA GLN A 191 13.85 12.57 11.23
C GLN A 191 13.11 11.22 11.25
N MET A 192 11.90 11.17 10.68
CA MET A 192 11.11 9.93 10.61
C MET A 192 11.81 8.84 9.80
N SER A 193 12.52 9.20 8.72
CA SER A 193 13.27 8.25 7.90
C SER A 193 14.43 7.56 8.64
N PHE A 194 14.97 8.21 9.68
CA PHE A 194 16.08 7.68 10.48
C PHE A 194 15.65 7.26 11.90
N GLN A 195 14.34 7.23 12.18
CA GLN A 195 13.84 6.89 13.49
C GLN A 195 13.99 5.38 13.73
N THR A 196 14.84 5.02 14.68
CA THR A 196 15.13 3.62 15.03
C THR A 196 14.77 3.26 16.47
N ALA A 197 14.50 4.25 17.31
CA ALA A 197 14.14 4.13 18.74
C ALA A 197 15.07 3.19 19.55
N PRO A 198 16.40 3.44 19.59
CA PRO A 198 17.35 2.53 20.23
C PRO A 198 17.10 2.34 21.73
N ASP A 199 16.70 3.41 22.43
CA ASP A 199 16.54 3.43 23.89
C ASP A 199 15.06 3.45 24.33
N ALA A 200 14.12 3.17 23.42
CA ALA A 200 12.69 3.23 23.67
C ALA A 200 11.99 1.95 23.18
N PRO A 201 11.94 0.87 24.00
CA PRO A 201 11.45 -0.44 23.58
C PRO A 201 10.02 -0.44 23.01
N ASP A 202 9.13 0.38 23.57
CA ASP A 202 7.74 0.43 23.10
C ASP A 202 7.61 1.19 21.77
N ALA A 203 8.38 2.27 21.59
CA ALA A 203 8.48 2.95 20.30
C ALA A 203 9.14 2.04 19.25
N ARG A 204 10.14 1.24 19.65
CA ARG A 204 10.76 0.25 18.77
C ARG A 204 9.76 -0.81 18.31
N LYS A 205 8.97 -1.38 19.22
CA LYS A 205 7.90 -2.33 18.88
C LYS A 205 6.89 -1.73 17.92
N TRP A 206 6.54 -0.45 18.09
CA TRP A 206 5.66 0.24 17.16
C TRP A 206 6.29 0.38 15.78
N ILE A 207 7.56 0.79 15.69
CA ILE A 207 8.31 0.88 14.42
C ILE A 207 8.34 -0.47 13.72
N ASP A 208 8.63 -1.55 14.46
CA ASP A 208 8.69 -2.91 13.93
C ASP A 208 7.30 -3.44 13.48
N SER A 209 6.21 -2.85 13.96
CA SER A 209 4.84 -3.27 13.61
C SER A 209 4.21 -2.43 12.48
N TRP A 210 4.71 -1.21 12.25
CA TRP A 210 4.10 -0.25 11.32
C TRP A 210 5.05 0.23 10.22
N THR A 211 6.27 0.64 10.58
CA THR A 211 7.19 1.24 9.61
C THR A 211 8.00 0.19 8.84
N ILE A 212 8.32 -0.94 9.47
CA ILE A 212 9.04 -2.07 8.87
C ILE A 212 8.03 -3.11 8.36
#